data_AF-A0A5P0YYN5-F1
#
_entry.id   AF-A0A5P0YYN5-F1
#
_cell.length_a   1.000
_cell.length_b   1.000
_cell.length_c   1.000
_cell.angle_alpha   90.00
_cell.angle_beta   90.00
_cell.angle_gamma   90.00
#
_symmetry.space_group_name_H-M   'P 1'
#
loop_
_entity.id
_entity.type
_entity.pdbx_description
1 polymer ?
#
loop_
_entity_poly.entity_id
_entity_poly.type
_entity_poly.pdbx_seq_one_letter_code
_entity_poly.pdbx_strand_id
1 'polypeptide(L)'
;MTAQAAALVGSLAAMWALAAVAPLIERRLGRETGYVLAAALLILAGLLGVVARDPLTGAPTSAEWRWKPSLEVAFSLRLDGLAWLFCLLVLGVGALIFAYCARYLPEDEPHGIFYAQLTAFGAAMLGLVLAGDMVLLFVFWEYASRALRSCSRRAWRAPSTAVTRPTTVRVRDQPGCSAYTAE
;
A
#
# COMPACT_ATOMS: atom_id res chain seq x y z
N MET A 1 3.62 -10.38 29.44
CA MET A 1 3.58 -9.80 28.08
C MET A 1 2.13 -9.86 27.62
N THR A 2 1.47 -8.71 27.52
CA THR A 2 0.02 -8.62 27.30
C THR A 2 -0.35 -9.13 25.92
N ALA A 3 -1.46 -9.86 25.78
CA ALA A 3 -1.94 -10.41 24.49
C ALA A 3 -2.07 -9.34 23.39
N GLN A 4 -2.28 -8.08 23.78
CA GLN A 4 -2.37 -6.94 22.88
C GLN A 4 -1.02 -6.56 22.24
N ALA A 5 0.08 -6.67 22.99
CA ALA A 5 1.43 -6.46 22.45
C ALA A 5 1.76 -7.52 21.37
N ALA A 6 1.39 -8.78 21.62
CA ALA A 6 1.56 -9.85 20.64
C ALA A 6 0.70 -9.63 19.38
N ALA A 7 -0.52 -9.09 19.53
CA ALA A 7 -1.39 -8.78 18.40
C ALA A 7 -0.85 -7.63 17.52
N LEU A 8 -0.27 -6.59 18.12
CA LEU A 8 0.37 -5.49 17.38
C LEU A 8 1.56 -6.01 16.55
N VAL A 9 2.48 -6.73 17.19
CA VAL A 9 3.63 -7.33 16.50
C VAL A 9 3.16 -8.33 15.43
N GLY A 10 2.15 -9.13 15.75
CA GLY A 10 1.52 -10.08 14.84
C GLY A 10 0.93 -9.39 13.61
N SER A 11 0.26 -8.24 13.76
CA SER A 11 -0.32 -7.50 12.63
C SER A 11 0.74 -6.92 11.69
N LEU A 12 1.82 -6.37 12.25
CA LEU A 12 2.94 -5.85 11.46
C LEU A 12 3.64 -7.01 10.72
N ALA A 13 3.95 -8.09 11.43
CA ALA A 13 4.54 -9.29 10.85
C ALA A 13 3.66 -9.90 9.75
N ALA A 14 2.33 -9.90 9.95
CA ALA A 14 1.37 -10.38 8.95
C ALA A 14 1.40 -9.52 7.69
N MET A 15 1.49 -8.19 7.78
CA MET A 15 1.63 -7.33 6.59
C MET A 15 2.93 -7.59 5.84
N TRP A 16 4.06 -7.74 6.55
CA TRP A 16 5.34 -8.05 5.92
C TRP A 16 5.35 -9.45 5.28
N ALA A 17 4.75 -10.44 5.95
CA ALA A 17 4.56 -11.77 5.39
C ALA A 17 3.66 -11.72 4.15
N LEU A 18 2.55 -10.99 4.19
CA LEU A 18 1.65 -10.81 3.05
C LEU A 18 2.39 -10.15 1.88
N ALA A 19 3.23 -9.15 2.13
CA ALA A 19 4.06 -8.54 1.10
C ALA A 19 5.06 -9.52 0.47
N ALA A 20 5.66 -10.41 1.26
CA ALA A 20 6.59 -11.44 0.77
C ALA A 20 5.87 -12.57 0.00
N VAL A 21 4.62 -12.87 0.36
CA VAL A 21 3.82 -13.96 -0.22
C VAL A 21 2.97 -13.48 -1.40
N ALA A 22 2.72 -12.18 -1.54
CA ALA A 22 2.02 -11.56 -2.67
C ALA A 22 2.51 -12.02 -4.07
N PRO A 23 3.82 -12.07 -4.39
CA PRO A 23 4.27 -12.54 -5.69
C PRO A 23 4.10 -14.06 -5.88
N LEU A 24 3.95 -14.82 -4.78
CA LEU A 24 3.68 -16.26 -4.84
C LEU A 24 2.18 -16.54 -5.02
N ILE A 25 1.31 -15.73 -4.42
CA ILE A 25 -0.15 -15.80 -4.60
C ILE A 25 -0.51 -15.45 -6.03
N GLU A 26 0.11 -14.41 -6.59
CA GLU A 26 -0.16 -13.98 -7.97
C GLU A 26 0.21 -15.05 -8.99
N ARG A 27 1.32 -15.78 -8.77
CA ARG A 27 1.67 -16.95 -9.60
C ARG A 27 0.64 -18.08 -9.57
N ARG A 28 -0.26 -18.12 -8.57
CA ARG A 28 -1.31 -19.15 -8.45
C ARG A 28 -2.70 -18.67 -8.82
N LEU A 29 -3.07 -17.44 -8.50
CA LEU A 29 -4.44 -16.92 -8.63
C LEU A 29 -4.60 -15.81 -9.69
N GLY A 30 -3.50 -15.31 -10.28
CA GLY A 30 -3.56 -14.26 -11.29
C GLY A 30 -4.29 -13.01 -10.78
N ARG A 31 -5.34 -12.59 -11.49
CA ARG A 31 -6.12 -11.35 -11.21
C ARG A 31 -6.86 -11.36 -9.87
N GLU A 32 -7.32 -12.52 -9.40
CA GLU A 32 -8.08 -12.66 -8.15
C GLU A 32 -7.24 -12.32 -6.90
N THR A 33 -5.92 -12.27 -7.07
CA THR A 33 -4.95 -11.89 -6.01
C THR A 33 -5.29 -10.55 -5.37
N GLY A 34 -5.77 -9.57 -6.14
CA GLY A 34 -6.14 -8.25 -5.61
C GLY A 34 -7.32 -8.31 -4.61
N TYR A 35 -8.31 -9.18 -4.84
CA TYR A 35 -9.41 -9.38 -3.89
C TYR A 35 -8.95 -10.12 -2.63
N VAL A 36 -8.06 -11.10 -2.77
CA VAL A 36 -7.47 -11.82 -1.63
C VAL A 36 -6.67 -10.87 -0.73
N LEU A 37 -5.85 -10.00 -1.32
CA LEU A 37 -5.11 -8.97 -0.59
C LEU A 37 -6.04 -7.96 0.08
N ALA A 38 -7.08 -7.50 -0.62
CA ALA A 38 -8.09 -6.59 -0.04
C ALA A 38 -8.80 -7.23 1.16
N ALA A 39 -9.23 -8.50 1.04
CA ALA A 39 -9.84 -9.24 2.14
C ALA A 39 -8.88 -9.41 3.32
N ALA A 40 -7.61 -9.74 3.07
CA ALA A 40 -6.60 -9.85 4.11
C ALA A 40 -6.39 -8.55 4.90
N LEU A 41 -6.38 -7.40 4.20
CA LEU A 41 -6.26 -6.08 4.82
C LEU A 41 -7.49 -5.73 5.67
N LEU A 42 -8.70 -6.06 5.20
CA LEU A 42 -9.93 -5.84 5.95
C LEU A 42 -10.01 -6.74 7.20
N ILE A 43 -9.58 -8.01 7.09
CA ILE A 43 -9.47 -8.90 8.25
C ILE A 43 -8.49 -8.32 9.26
N LEU A 44 -7.36 -7.78 8.80
CA LEU A 44 -6.37 -7.16 9.67
C LEU A 44 -6.89 -5.89 10.35
N ALA A 45 -7.64 -5.05 9.61
CA ALA A 45 -8.31 -3.87 10.16
C ALA A 45 -9.35 -4.25 11.22
N GLY A 46 -10.15 -5.29 10.96
CA GLY A 46 -11.11 -5.83 11.92
C GLY A 46 -10.41 -6.37 13.17
N LEU A 47 -9.31 -7.11 13.01
CA LEU A 47 -8.52 -7.62 14.13
C LEU A 47 -7.97 -6.48 14.99
N LEU A 48 -7.41 -5.42 14.38
CA LEU A 48 -6.96 -4.23 15.10
C LEU A 48 -8.11 -3.50 15.81
N GLY A 49 -9.30 -3.45 15.20
CA GLY A 49 -10.52 -2.95 15.84
C GLY A 49 -10.93 -3.74 17.08
N VAL A 50 -10.81 -5.06 17.05
CA VAL A 50 -11.16 -5.94 18.19
C VAL A 50 -10.10 -5.89 19.30
N VAL A 51 -8.82 -5.74 18.93
CA VAL A 51 -7.70 -5.67 19.89
C VAL A 51 -7.66 -4.32 20.61
N ALA A 52 -8.01 -3.24 19.91
CA ALA A 52 -8.21 -1.93 20.48
C ALA A 52 -9.58 -1.88 21.18
N ARG A 53 -9.73 -2.56 22.33
CA ARG A 53 -11.01 -2.61 23.05
C ARG A 53 -11.46 -1.28 23.64
N ASP A 54 -10.55 -0.31 23.77
CA ASP A 54 -10.89 1.06 24.13
C ASP A 54 -9.80 2.07 23.68
N PRO A 55 -9.81 2.50 22.40
CA PRO A 55 -8.81 3.41 21.87
C PRO A 55 -9.02 4.87 22.30
N LEU A 56 -10.20 5.22 22.83
CA LEU A 56 -10.61 6.60 23.10
C LEU A 56 -10.68 6.95 24.59
N THR A 57 -10.94 5.98 25.46
CA THR A 57 -10.98 6.15 26.92
C THR A 57 -10.03 5.24 27.70
N GLY A 58 -9.37 4.29 27.04
CA GLY A 58 -8.43 3.35 27.64
C GLY A 58 -6.98 3.83 27.69
N ALA A 59 -6.16 3.14 28.50
CA ALA A 59 -4.72 3.33 28.50
C ALA A 59 -4.11 2.91 27.15
N PRO A 60 -3.15 3.67 26.61
CA PRO A 60 -2.53 3.36 25.33
C PRO A 60 -1.85 1.98 25.38
N THR A 61 -2.07 1.17 24.35
CA THR A 61 -1.44 -0.15 24.26
C THR A 61 -0.01 0.04 23.77
N SER A 62 0.97 -0.15 24.66
CA SER A 62 2.39 -0.11 24.31
C SER A 62 3.04 -1.50 24.37
N ALA A 63 3.90 -1.78 23.41
CA ALA A 63 4.81 -2.92 23.41
C ALA A 63 6.23 -2.38 23.30
N GLU A 64 7.02 -2.54 24.36
CA GLU A 64 8.39 -2.03 24.42
C GLU A 64 9.39 -3.17 24.50
N TRP A 65 10.35 -3.17 23.58
CA TRP A 65 11.48 -4.08 23.61
C TRP A 65 12.78 -3.29 23.62
N ARG A 66 13.52 -3.32 24.74
CA ARG A 66 14.85 -2.68 24.80
C ARG A 66 15.83 -3.48 23.96
N TRP A 67 16.16 -2.99 22.77
CA TRP A 67 17.10 -3.64 21.87
C TRP A 67 18.55 -3.36 22.31
N LYS A 68 18.86 -2.13 22.70
CA LYS A 68 20.20 -1.74 23.16
C LYS A 68 20.14 -0.79 24.36
N PRO A 69 20.27 -1.31 25.60
CA PRO A 69 20.18 -0.51 26.83
C PRO A 69 21.20 0.64 26.91
N SER A 70 22.38 0.48 26.28
CA SER A 70 23.44 1.49 26.28
C SER A 70 23.21 2.66 25.32
N LEU A 71 22.21 2.58 24.45
CA LEU A 71 21.88 3.62 23.47
C LEU A 71 20.48 4.20 23.71
N GLU A 72 19.80 3.79 24.80
CA GLU A 72 18.39 4.08 25.12
C GLU A 72 17.40 3.76 23.99
N VAL A 73 17.81 3.00 22.97
CA VAL A 73 16.94 2.61 21.85
C VAL A 73 16.02 1.48 22.30
N ALA A 74 14.74 1.82 22.41
CA ALA A 74 13.66 0.88 22.64
C ALA A 74 12.82 0.73 21.36
N PHE A 75 12.54 -0.52 20.99
CA PHE A 75 11.52 -0.84 20.02
C PHE A 75 10.16 -0.67 20.69
N SER A 76 9.66 0.56 20.71
CA SER A 76 8.36 0.92 21.27
C SER A 76 7.32 0.99 20.16
N LEU A 77 6.34 0.08 20.20
CA LEU A 77 5.13 0.15 19.39
C LEU A 77 4.03 0.70 20.29
N ARG A 78 3.43 1.83 19.90
CA ARG A 78 2.35 2.43 20.69
C ARG A 78 1.11 2.60 19.84
N LEU A 79 0.01 2.03 20.31
CA LEU A 79 -1.31 2.19 19.72
C LEU A 79 -2.15 3.11 20.61
N ASP A 80 -2.18 4.38 20.21
CA ASP A 80 -3.05 5.43 20.76
C ASP A 80 -4.32 5.57 19.89
N GLY A 81 -5.37 6.26 20.36
CA GLY A 81 -6.61 6.44 19.59
C GLY A 81 -6.42 7.10 18.22
N LEU A 82 -5.48 8.04 18.12
CA LEU A 82 -5.10 8.66 16.84
C LEU A 82 -4.37 7.67 15.92
N ALA A 83 -3.43 6.89 16.46
CA ALA A 83 -2.71 5.88 15.70
C ALA A 83 -3.66 4.80 15.16
N TRP A 84 -4.67 4.43 15.96
CA TRP A 84 -5.72 3.50 15.54
C TRP A 84 -6.52 4.02 14.33
N LEU A 85 -6.91 5.30 14.34
CA LEU A 85 -7.57 5.94 13.19
C LEU A 85 -6.70 5.89 11.93
N PHE A 86 -5.41 6.23 12.04
CA PHE A 86 -4.48 6.14 10.92
C PHE A 86 -4.27 4.71 10.42
N CYS A 87 -4.25 3.72 11.33
CA CYS A 87 -4.18 2.31 10.95
C CYS A 87 -5.39 1.90 10.11
N LEU A 88 -6.61 2.28 10.53
CA LEU A 88 -7.83 2.01 9.76
C LEU A 88 -7.82 2.71 8.41
N LEU A 89 -7.31 3.93 8.34
CA LEU A 89 -7.19 4.66 7.08
C LEU A 89 -6.22 3.94 6.13
N VAL A 90 -5.03 3.55 6.60
CA VAL A 90 -4.04 2.82 5.80
C VAL A 90 -4.59 1.48 5.31
N LEU A 91 -5.26 0.71 6.18
CA LEU A 91 -5.80 -0.60 5.82
C LEU A 91 -7.05 -0.51 4.95
N GLY A 92 -7.95 0.43 5.23
CA GLY A 92 -9.18 0.65 4.47
C GLY A 92 -8.90 1.21 3.08
N VAL A 93 -8.11 2.28 2.99
CA VAL A 93 -7.68 2.84 1.71
C VAL A 93 -6.81 1.83 0.96
N GLY A 94 -5.92 1.12 1.66
CA GLY A 94 -5.12 0.04 1.09
C GLY A 94 -6.01 -1.03 0.44
N ALA A 95 -7.01 -1.56 1.16
CA ALA A 95 -7.94 -2.55 0.63
C ALA A 95 -8.68 -2.06 -0.62
N LEU A 96 -9.12 -0.79 -0.62
CA LEU A 96 -9.79 -0.19 -1.78
C LEU A 96 -8.85 -0.10 -3.00
N ILE A 97 -7.59 0.27 -2.79
CA ILE A 97 -6.56 0.29 -3.85
C ILE A 97 -6.35 -1.12 -4.41
N PHE A 98 -6.23 -2.16 -3.57
CA PHE A 98 -6.06 -3.54 -4.06
C PHE A 98 -7.27 -4.05 -4.83
N ALA A 99 -8.48 -3.74 -4.37
CA ALA A 99 -9.71 -4.07 -5.10
C ALA A 99 -9.78 -3.35 -6.46
N TYR A 100 -9.33 -2.10 -6.53
CA TYR A 100 -9.22 -1.35 -7.78
C TYR A 100 -8.17 -1.97 -8.71
N CYS A 101 -6.97 -2.30 -8.21
CA CYS A 101 -5.91 -2.93 -8.98
C CYS A 101 -6.36 -4.27 -9.59
N ALA A 102 -7.19 -5.05 -8.89
CA ALA A 102 -7.74 -6.29 -9.42
C ALA A 102 -8.55 -6.08 -10.72
N ARG A 103 -9.18 -4.92 -10.90
CA ARG A 103 -9.94 -4.58 -12.11
C ARG A 103 -9.14 -3.77 -13.12
N TYR A 104 -8.16 -3.00 -12.65
CA TYR A 104 -7.37 -2.12 -13.49
C TYR A 104 -6.24 -2.85 -14.23
N LEU A 105 -5.65 -3.89 -13.63
CA LEU A 105 -4.51 -4.59 -14.22
C LEU A 105 -4.96 -5.62 -15.28
N PRO A 106 -4.35 -5.61 -16.47
CA PRO A 106 -4.61 -6.60 -17.53
C PRO A 106 -4.19 -8.02 -17.10
N GLU A 107 -4.85 -9.04 -17.64
CA GLU A 107 -4.61 -10.46 -17.26
C GLU A 107 -3.33 -11.04 -17.87
N ASP A 108 -2.80 -10.36 -18.87
CA ASP A 108 -1.78 -10.80 -19.82
C ASP A 108 -0.34 -10.48 -19.39
N GLU A 109 -0.15 -9.71 -18.31
CA GLU A 109 1.17 -9.44 -17.72
C GLU A 109 1.31 -10.00 -16.29
N PRO A 110 2.52 -10.37 -15.84
CA PRO A 110 2.77 -10.74 -14.46
C PRO A 110 2.91 -9.49 -13.58
N HIS A 111 1.96 -9.29 -12.68
CA HIS A 111 1.87 -8.11 -11.81
C HIS A 111 2.25 -8.41 -10.35
N GLY A 112 2.70 -9.63 -10.04
CA GLY A 112 2.99 -10.05 -8.66
C GLY A 112 4.00 -9.16 -7.93
N ILE A 113 5.00 -8.62 -8.64
CA ILE A 113 5.98 -7.69 -8.07
C ILE A 113 5.34 -6.35 -7.72
N PHE A 114 4.41 -5.85 -8.55
CA PHE A 114 3.69 -4.60 -8.28
C PHE A 114 2.84 -4.72 -7.01
N TYR A 115 2.08 -5.81 -6.88
CA TYR A 115 1.32 -6.10 -5.66
C TYR A 115 2.23 -6.23 -4.42
N ALA A 116 3.38 -6.90 -4.54
CA ALA A 116 4.35 -7.02 -3.45
C ALA A 116 4.88 -5.65 -3.00
N GLN A 117 5.20 -4.75 -3.95
CA GLN A 117 5.68 -3.41 -3.66
C GLN A 117 4.62 -2.52 -3.01
N LEU A 118 3.38 -2.60 -3.50
CA LEU A 118 2.25 -1.85 -2.93
C LEU A 118 1.96 -2.32 -1.49
N THR A 119 2.02 -3.64 -1.26
CA THR A 119 1.81 -4.22 0.08
C THR A 119 2.96 -3.87 1.01
N ALA A 120 4.21 -3.91 0.54
CA ALA A 120 5.38 -3.50 1.32
C ALA A 120 5.34 -2.01 1.69
N PHE A 121 4.84 -1.16 0.79
CA PHE A 121 4.62 0.26 1.07
C PHE A 121 3.56 0.45 2.17
N GLY A 122 2.42 -0.25 2.07
CA GLY A 122 1.39 -0.24 3.11
C GLY A 122 1.91 -0.75 4.46
N ALA A 123 2.74 -1.81 4.46
CA ALA A 123 3.36 -2.36 5.66
C ALA A 123 4.30 -1.37 6.35
N ALA A 124 5.10 -0.64 5.57
CA ALA A 124 5.99 0.40 6.08
C ALA A 124 5.20 1.58 6.67
N MET A 125 4.10 2.00 6.03
CA MET A 125 3.20 3.04 6.54
C MET A 125 2.53 2.63 7.85
N LEU A 126 2.05 1.38 7.95
CA LEU A 126 1.49 0.86 9.21
C LEU A 126 2.54 0.86 10.33
N GLY A 127 3.78 0.44 10.03
CA GLY A 127 4.88 0.50 10.98
C GLY A 127 5.23 1.92 11.44
N LEU A 128 5.19 2.90 10.53
CA LEU A 128 5.44 4.30 10.82
C LEU A 128 4.39 4.88 11.78
N VAL A 129 3.12 4.53 11.59
CA VAL A 129 2.01 4.97 12.45
C VAL A 129 2.10 4.39 13.86
N LEU A 130 2.61 3.15 14.00
CA LEU A 130 2.77 2.47 15.29
C LEU A 130 4.07 2.81 16.01
N ALA A 131 5.01 3.49 15.36
CA ALA A 131 6.32 3.79 15.93
C ALA A 131 6.21 4.79 17.09
N GLY A 132 6.53 4.32 18.30
CA GLY A 132 6.60 5.14 19.51
C GLY A 132 7.98 5.77 19.77
N ASP A 133 8.98 5.45 18.94
CA ASP A 133 10.37 5.89 19.08
C ASP A 133 10.91 6.50 17.78
N MET A 134 11.76 7.53 17.88
CA MET A 134 12.31 8.26 16.74
C MET A 134 13.21 7.38 15.85
N VAL A 135 13.97 6.45 16.43
CA VAL A 135 14.81 5.51 15.67
C VAL A 135 13.93 4.55 14.89
N LEU A 136 12.87 4.03 15.51
CA LEU A 136 11.93 3.13 14.84
C LEU A 136 11.18 3.84 13.70
N LEU A 137 10.77 5.10 13.92
CA LEU A 137 10.20 5.96 12.89
C LEU A 137 11.16 6.11 11.72
N PHE A 138 12.44 6.44 11.98
CA PHE A 138 13.45 6.58 10.93
C PHE A 138 13.68 5.29 10.13
N VAL A 139 13.67 4.13 10.81
CA VAL A 139 13.79 2.83 10.14
C VAL A 139 12.61 2.59 9.18
N PHE A 140 11.36 2.75 9.65
CA PHE A 140 10.19 2.60 8.78
C PHE A 140 10.11 3.65 7.67
N TRP A 141 10.59 4.86 7.94
CA TRP A 141 10.72 5.93 6.96
C TRP A 141 11.62 5.52 5.80
N GLU A 142 12.77 4.92 6.09
CA GLU A 142 13.68 4.39 5.06
C GLU A 142 13.05 3.23 4.28
N TYR A 143 12.30 2.35 4.95
CA TYR A 143 11.56 1.28 4.27
C TYR A 143 10.50 1.83 3.30
N ALA A 144 9.68 2.78 3.74
CA ALA A 144 8.67 3.41 2.88
C ALA A 144 9.33 4.14 1.69
N SER A 145 10.43 4.85 1.94
CA SER A 145 11.21 5.53 0.90
C SER A 145 11.80 4.57 -0.12
N ARG A 146 12.35 3.43 0.32
CA ARG A 146 12.87 2.37 -0.56
C ARG A 146 11.75 1.73 -1.38
N ALA A 147 10.61 1.43 -0.76
CA ALA A 147 9.45 0.86 -1.43
C ALA A 147 8.93 1.81 -2.52
N LEU A 148 8.75 3.09 -2.20
CA LEU A 148 8.30 4.11 -3.16
C LEU A 148 9.30 4.30 -4.32
N ARG A 149 10.60 4.42 -4.02
CA ARG A 149 11.65 4.50 -5.06
C ARG A 149 11.68 3.28 -5.97
N SER A 150 11.42 2.11 -5.41
CA SER A 150 11.34 0.86 -6.17
C SER A 150 10.09 0.80 -7.05
N CYS A 151 8.95 1.29 -6.54
CA CYS A 151 7.69 1.37 -7.27
C CYS A 151 7.80 2.38 -8.43
N SER A 152 8.32 3.58 -8.17
CA SER A 152 8.53 4.59 -9.21
C SER A 152 9.49 4.08 -10.29
N ARG A 153 10.66 3.53 -9.93
CA ARG A 153 11.61 2.97 -10.91
C ARG A 153 11.02 1.90 -11.82
N ARG A 154 10.01 1.15 -11.37
CA ARG A 154 9.33 0.12 -12.18
C ARG A 154 8.13 0.69 -12.96
N ALA A 155 7.34 1.57 -12.36
CA ALA A 155 6.26 2.27 -13.07
C ALA A 155 6.80 3.05 -14.28
N TRP A 156 8.00 3.64 -14.16
CA TRP A 156 8.71 4.34 -15.24
C TRP A 156 9.52 3.43 -16.18
N ARG A 157 9.48 2.10 -16.00
CA ARG A 157 10.01 1.14 -16.99
C ARG A 157 9.00 0.76 -18.06
N ALA A 158 7.74 1.19 -17.95
CA ALA A 158 6.78 1.05 -19.03
C ALA A 158 7.31 1.78 -20.27
N PRO A 159 7.47 1.09 -21.42
CA PRO A 159 7.99 1.73 -22.63
C PRO A 159 7.00 2.80 -23.08
N SER A 160 7.47 4.04 -23.14
CA SER A 160 6.73 5.24 -23.53
C SER A 160 6.27 5.27 -25.01
N THR A 161 6.18 4.11 -25.68
CA THR A 161 6.12 4.01 -27.14
C THR A 161 4.72 4.06 -27.74
N ALA A 162 3.66 4.31 -26.96
CA ALA A 162 2.28 4.27 -27.47
C ALA A 162 1.55 5.63 -27.53
N VAL A 163 2.24 6.77 -27.40
CA VAL A 163 1.58 8.10 -27.34
C VAL A 163 2.05 9.08 -28.44
N THR A 164 2.74 8.62 -29.48
CA THR A 164 3.09 9.47 -30.63
C THR A 164 2.91 8.76 -31.97
N ARG A 165 1.66 8.45 -32.32
CA ARG A 165 1.27 8.61 -33.72
C ARG A 165 0.33 9.81 -33.78
N PRO A 166 0.73 10.95 -34.38
CA PRO A 166 -0.26 11.92 -34.80
C PRO A 166 -1.15 11.17 -35.78
N THR A 167 -2.38 10.89 -35.37
CA THR A 167 -3.43 10.44 -36.28
C THR A 167 -3.59 11.57 -37.26
N THR A 168 -2.93 11.45 -38.41
CA THR A 168 -3.20 12.30 -39.57
C THR A 168 -4.65 12.04 -39.92
N VAL A 169 -5.53 12.88 -39.38
CA VAL A 169 -6.89 13.03 -39.86
C VAL A 169 -6.72 13.40 -41.33
N ARG A 170 -6.87 12.40 -42.21
CA ARG A 170 -7.06 12.64 -43.64
C ARG A 170 -8.36 13.43 -43.75
N VAL A 171 -8.24 14.74 -43.85
CA VAL A 171 -9.31 15.61 -44.32
C VAL A 171 -9.75 15.02 -45.65
N ARG A 172 -10.94 14.44 -45.66
CA ARG A 172 -11.59 13.98 -46.88
C ARG A 172 -11.98 15.26 -47.61
N ASP A 173 -11.36 15.51 -48.77
CA ASP A 173 -11.80 16.56 -49.68
C ASP A 173 -13.32 16.43 -49.88
N GLN A 174 -14.05 17.40 -49.32
CA GLN A 174 -15.48 17.58 -49.53
C GLN A 174 -15.64 18.35 -50.83
N PRO A 175 -16.20 17.75 -51.90
CA PRO A 175 -16.52 18.50 -53.11
C PRO A 175 -17.74 19.37 -52.80
N GLY A 176 -17.53 20.62 -52.38
CA GLY A 176 -18.64 21.53 -52.10
C GLY A 176 -18.31 22.87 -51.45
N CYS A 177 -17.11 23.07 -50.90
CA CYS A 177 -16.75 24.37 -50.29
C CYS A 177 -16.15 25.32 -51.33
N SER A 178 -16.97 25.73 -52.30
CA SER A 178 -16.69 26.78 -53.27
C SER A 178 -17.95 27.64 -53.43
N ALA A 179 -18.37 28.29 -52.35
CA ALA A 179 -19.45 29.28 -52.41
C ALA A 179 -19.45 30.16 -51.17
N TYR A 180 -18.44 31.02 -51.01
CA TYR A 180 -18.58 32.30 -50.30
C TYR A 180 -17.49 33.24 -50.84
N THR A 181 -17.74 33.74 -52.05
CA THR A 181 -17.08 34.92 -52.58
C THR A 181 -17.57 36.13 -51.81
N ALA A 182 -16.61 36.91 -51.34
CA ALA A 182 -16.79 38.24 -50.76
C ALA A 182 -17.51 39.17 -51.75
N GLU A 183 -18.51 39.89 -51.25
CA GLU A 183 -18.92 41.20 -51.76
C GLU A 183 -18.30 42.28 -50.87
#